data_AF-A0A3N5P8L8-F1
#
_entry.id   AF-A0A3N5P8L8-F1
#
_cell.length_a   1.000
_cell.length_b   1.000
_cell.length_c   1.000
_cell.angle_alpha   90.00
_cell.angle_beta   90.00
_cell.angle_gamma   90.00
#
_symmetry.space_group_name_H-M   'P 1'
#
loop_
_entity.id
_entity.type
_entity.pdbx_description
1 polymer ?
#
loop_
_entity_poly.entity_id
_entity_poly.type
_entity_poly.pdbx_seq_one_letter_code
_entity_poly.pdbx_strand_id
1 'polypeptide(L)' 'MSPRRGSRPTLLPAVLPIAILLLALGLRLHRIDAQSLWNDEGTSVAVAGRDLPTITRDAAGDIHPPLYYWLLAGW' A
#
# COMPACT_ATOMS: atom_id res chain seq x y z
N MET A 1 2.51 -46.74 -26.66
CA MET A 1 2.17 -45.69 -25.67
C MET A 1 3.43 -44.90 -25.35
N SER A 2 3.52 -43.65 -25.80
CA SER A 2 4.68 -42.77 -25.51
C SER A 2 4.37 -41.91 -24.27
N PRO A 3 5.26 -41.81 -23.27
CA PRO A 3 4.99 -41.06 -22.06
C PRO A 3 5.05 -39.56 -22.32
N ARG A 4 3.99 -38.84 -21.94
CA ARG A 4 3.96 -37.36 -21.98
C ARG A 4 4.99 -36.83 -20.99
N ARG A 5 6.00 -36.11 -21.48
CA ARG A 5 6.93 -35.34 -20.65
C ARG A 5 6.13 -34.30 -19.86
N GLY A 6 6.00 -34.48 -18.55
CA GLY A 6 5.45 -33.47 -17.66
C GLY A 6 6.35 -32.24 -17.68
N SER A 7 5.82 -31.10 -18.13
CA SER A 7 6.51 -29.81 -18.06
C SER A 7 6.74 -29.47 -16.59
N ARG A 8 8.01 -29.54 -16.13
CA ARG A 8 8.36 -29.02 -14.80
C ARG A 8 8.14 -27.50 -14.80
N PRO A 9 7.50 -26.91 -13.78
CA PRO A 9 7.45 -25.46 -13.68
C PRO A 9 8.89 -24.96 -13.52
N THR A 10 9.39 -24.26 -14.52
CA THR A 10 10.68 -23.56 -14.43
C THR A 10 10.48 -22.38 -13.48
N LEU A 11 11.19 -22.36 -12.36
CA LEU A 11 11.17 -21.26 -11.38
C LEU A 11 11.97 -20.04 -11.85
N LEU A 12 12.87 -20.23 -12.82
CA LEU A 12 13.77 -19.22 -13.38
C LEU A 12 13.12 -17.93 -13.92
N PRO A 13 11.97 -17.95 -14.65
CA PRO A 13 11.35 -16.72 -15.15
C PRO A 13 10.71 -15.86 -14.05
N ALA A 14 10.46 -16.40 -12.85
CA ALA A 14 9.90 -15.63 -11.74
C ALA A 14 10.97 -14.87 -10.94
N VAL A 15 12.25 -15.28 -11.03
CA VAL A 15 13.34 -14.70 -10.23
C VAL A 15 13.56 -13.23 -10.56
N LEU A 16 13.59 -12.87 -11.84
CA LEU A 16 13.86 -11.50 -12.26
C LEU A 16 12.75 -10.52 -11.83
N PRO A 17 11.44 -10.79 -12.05
CA PRO A 17 10.37 -9.96 -11.51
C PRO A 17 10.42 -9.82 -9.99
N ILE A 18 10.70 -10.91 -9.26
CA ILE A 18 10.81 -10.87 -7.80
C ILE A 18 11.98 -9.96 -7.38
N ALA A 19 13.15 -10.10 -8.01
CA ALA A 19 14.30 -9.26 -7.72
C ALA A 19 14.00 -7.77 -7.97
N ILE A 20 13.28 -7.45 -9.05
CA ILE A 20 12.84 -6.09 -9.37
C ILE A 20 11.88 -5.56 -8.30
N LEU A 21 10.89 -6.36 -7.89
CA LEU A 21 9.93 -5.96 -6.85
C LEU A 21 10.61 -5.73 -5.50
N LEU A 22 11.57 -6.59 -5.13
CA LEU A 22 12.34 -6.43 -3.90
C LEU A 22 13.22 -5.17 -3.94
N LEU A 23 13.88 -4.90 -5.07
CA LEU A 23 14.65 -3.67 -5.25
C LEU A 23 13.74 -2.44 -5.18
N ALA A 24 12.59 -2.46 -5.86
CA ALA A 24 11.62 -1.37 -5.85
C ALA A 24 11.08 -1.09 -4.44
N LEU A 25 10.78 -2.16 -3.68
CA LEU A 25 10.38 -2.04 -2.28
C LEU A 25 11.50 -1.43 -1.42
N GLY A 26 12.74 -1.92 -1.57
CA GLY A 26 13.90 -1.40 -0.85
C GLY A 26 14.13 0.09 -1.11
N LEU A 27 14.05 0.52 -2.37
CA LEU A 27 14.18 1.93 -2.75
C LEU A 27 13.03 2.78 -2.20
N ARG A 28 11.79 2.27 -2.17
CA ARG A 28 10.63 3.00 -1.67
C ARG A 28 10.62 3.18 -0.15
N LEU A 29 11.20 2.22 0.57
CA LEU A 29 11.33 2.28 2.03
C LEU A 29 12.62 2.99 2.48
N HIS A 30 13.61 3.12 1.60
CA HIS A 30 14.88 3.78 1.93
C HIS A 30 14.63 5.25 2.31
N ARG A 31 14.81 5.57 3.59
CA ARG A 31 14.63 6.91 4.16
C ARG A 31 13.23 7.49 3.99
N ILE A 32 12.21 6.64 4.05
CA ILE A 32 10.80 7.04 3.88
C ILE A 32 10.34 8.10 4.91
N ASP A 33 11.00 8.19 6.06
CA ASP A 33 10.72 9.12 7.16
C ASP A 33 11.66 10.34 7.21
N ALA A 34 12.55 10.50 6.23
CA ALA A 34 13.56 11.56 6.26
C ALA A 34 13.01 12.96 5.95
N GLN A 35 11.78 13.06 5.44
CA GLN A 35 11.11 14.31 5.10
C GLN A 35 9.91 14.52 6.03
N SER A 36 9.59 15.77 6.33
CA SER A 36 8.33 16.10 6.99
C SER A 36 7.13 15.79 6.10
N LEU A 37 5.96 15.63 6.72
CA LEU A 37 4.70 15.42 6.01
C LEU A 37 4.43 16.55 5.02
N TRP A 38 3.96 16.18 3.84
CA TRP A 38 3.38 17.11 2.88
C TRP A 38 2.04 17.64 3.41
N ASN A 39 1.52 18.69 2.79
CA ASN A 39 0.32 19.36 3.29
C ASN A 39 -0.92 18.43 3.35
N ASP A 40 -1.11 17.62 2.32
CA ASP A 40 -2.17 16.62 2.21
C ASP A 40 -1.93 15.40 3.11
N GLU A 41 -0.68 14.95 3.24
CA GLU A 41 -0.29 13.90 4.19
C GLU A 41 -0.58 14.32 5.63
N GLY A 42 -0.20 15.54 6.02
CA GLY A 42 -0.45 16.10 7.34
C GLY A 42 -1.95 16.24 7.63
N THR A 43 -2.73 16.67 6.64
CA THR A 43 -4.19 16.70 6.75
C THR A 43 -4.75 15.30 6.99
N SER A 44 -4.26 14.30 6.26
CA SER A 44 -4.71 12.91 6.37
C SER A 44 -4.37 12.30 7.74
N VAL A 45 -3.17 12.57 8.26
CA VAL A 45 -2.76 12.18 9.62
C VAL A 45 -3.64 12.83 10.69
N ALA A 46 -3.96 14.12 10.53
CA ALA A 46 -4.83 14.83 11.47
C ALA A 46 -6.26 14.29 11.48
N VAL A 47 -6.79 13.87 10.33
CA VAL A 47 -8.13 13.25 10.23
C VAL A 47 -8.11 11.82 10.79
N ALA A 48 -7.08 11.03 10.48
CA ALA A 48 -6.93 9.66 10.96
C ALA A 48 -6.81 9.57 12.50
N GLY A 49 -6.35 10.65 13.16
CA GLY A 49 -6.32 10.75 14.62
C GLY A 49 -7.68 10.97 15.30
N ARG A 50 -8.78 11.09 14.55
CA ARG A 50 -10.15 11.26 15.09
C ARG A 50 -10.83 9.90 15.30
N ASP A 51 -11.90 9.89 16.08
CA ASP A 51 -12.73 8.68 16.23
C ASP A 51 -13.53 8.38 14.95
N LEU A 52 -13.77 7.09 14.69
CA LEU A 52 -14.45 6.65 13.46
C LEU A 52 -15.80 7.33 13.22
N PRO A 53 -16.68 7.56 14.23
CA PRO A 53 -17.93 8.31 14.04
C PRO A 53 -17.71 9.75 13.56
N THR A 54 -16.72 10.45 14.11
CA THR A 54 -16.37 11.82 13.68
C THR A 54 -15.82 11.81 12.26
N ILE A 55 -14.89 10.90 11.92
CA ILE A 55 -14.41 10.72 10.53
C ILE A 55 -15.58 10.50 9.57
N THR A 56 -16.51 9.63 9.94
CA THR A 56 -17.70 9.31 9.12
C THR A 56 -18.57 10.53 8.89
N ARG A 57 -18.83 11.32 9.95
CA ARG A 57 -19.64 12.52 9.87
C ARG A 57 -19.00 13.59 9.00
N ASP A 58 -17.71 13.83 9.19
CA ASP A 58 -16.98 14.87 8.47
C ASP A 58 -16.85 14.51 6.98
N ALA A 59 -16.55 13.24 6.68
CA ALA A 59 -16.46 12.74 5.31
C ALA A 59 -17.79 12.81 4.54
N ALA A 60 -18.95 12.88 5.23
CA ALA A 60 -20.24 13.05 4.56
C ALA A 60 -20.37 14.41 3.86
N GLY A 61 -19.57 15.41 4.24
CA GLY A 61 -19.48 16.72 3.58
C GLY A 61 -18.19 16.95 2.79
N ASP A 62 -17.28 15.97 2.75
CA ASP A 62 -16.01 16.03 2.04
C ASP A 62 -16.13 15.43 0.63
N ILE A 63 -15.13 15.67 -0.24
CA ILE A 63 -15.01 15.01 -1.53
C ILE A 63 -14.58 13.54 -1.39
N HIS A 64 -13.94 13.18 -0.28
CA HIS A 64 -13.44 11.82 -0.02
C HIS A 64 -14.38 11.01 0.89
N PRO A 65 -14.88 9.84 0.44
CA PRO A 65 -15.58 8.90 1.31
C PRO A 65 -14.72 8.43 2.49
N PRO A 66 -15.33 8.04 3.63
CA PRO A 66 -14.60 7.81 4.89
C PRO A 66 -13.67 6.59 4.87
N LEU A 67 -13.84 5.67 3.91
CA LEU A 67 -13.10 4.41 3.88
C LEU A 67 -11.57 4.63 3.89
N TYR A 68 -11.09 5.64 3.16
CA TYR A 68 -9.67 5.99 3.14
C TYR A 68 -9.16 6.32 4.56
N TYR A 69 -9.86 7.21 5.27
CA TYR A 69 -9.49 7.64 6.61
C TYR A 69 -9.68 6.57 7.68
N TRP A 70 -10.68 5.69 7.54
CA TRP A 70 -10.85 4.55 8.44
C TRP A 70 -9.69 3.56 8.35
N LEU A 71 -9.25 3.24 7.13
CA LEU A 71 -8.09 2.35 6.93
C LEU A 71 -6.82 3.00 7.48
N LEU A 72 -6.66 4.30 7.25
CA LEU A 72 -5.52 5.06 7.77
C LEU A 72 -5.51 5.15 9.30
N ALA A 73 -6.68 5.30 9.94
CA ALA A 73 -6.81 5.31 11.40
C ALA A 73 -6.47 3.96 12.05
N GLY A 74 -6.57 2.86 11.29
CA GLY A 74 -6.22 1.52 11.74
C GLY A 74 -4.78 1.09 11.44
N TRP A 75 -4.02 1.93 10.73
CA TRP A 75 -2.60 1.72 10.40
C TRP A 75 -1.71 2.35 11.48
#